data_AF-A0AA36BHV5-F1
#
_entry.id   AF-A0AA36BHV5-F1
#
_cell.length_a   1.000
_cell.length_b   1.000
_cell.length_c   1.000
_cell.angle_alpha   90.00
_cell.angle_beta   90.00
_cell.angle_gamma   90.00
#
_symmetry.space_group_name_H-M   'P 1'
#
loop_
_entity.id
_entity.type
_entity.pdbx_description
1 polymer ?
#
loop_
_entity_poly.entity_id
_entity_poly.type
_entity_poly.pdbx_seq_one_letter_code
_entity_poly.pdbx_strand_id
1 'polypeptide(L)'
;MAAQSEGGGKDDIKSQFGTREGIYKQMHLSEYSRPTRAAYNGQANAPVKVSFINVNDASGYPDRICFNVGRELYFYIYKGVRK
;
A
#
# COMPACT_ATOMS: atom_id res chain seq x y z
N MET A 1 -24.27 -37.64 -0.13
CA MET A 1 -24.65 -36.22 -0.15
C MET A 1 -23.39 -35.40 -0.36
N ALA A 2 -23.19 -34.84 -1.55
CA ALA A 2 -22.11 -33.89 -1.78
C ALA A 2 -22.62 -32.53 -1.31
N ALA A 3 -22.01 -31.98 -0.26
CA ALA A 3 -22.29 -30.62 0.17
C ALA A 3 -21.86 -29.68 -0.96
N GLN A 4 -22.82 -28.91 -1.48
CA GLN A 4 -22.54 -27.71 -2.28
C GLN A 4 -21.57 -26.86 -1.47
N SER A 5 -20.39 -26.57 -2.02
CA SER A 5 -19.60 -25.45 -1.55
C SER A 5 -20.41 -24.20 -1.83
N GLU A 6 -21.13 -23.70 -0.83
CA GLU A 6 -21.62 -22.33 -0.86
C GLU A 6 -20.38 -21.47 -1.01
N GLY A 7 -20.18 -20.97 -2.23
CA GLY A 7 -19.15 -19.99 -2.52
C GLY A 7 -19.46 -18.76 -1.68
N GLY A 8 -18.79 -18.66 -0.53
CA GLY A 8 -18.78 -17.46 0.29
C GLY A 8 -18.45 -16.29 -0.64
N GLY A 9 -19.41 -15.39 -0.78
CA GLY A 9 -19.31 -14.24 -1.65
C GLY A 9 -17.98 -13.56 -1.42
N LYS A 10 -17.18 -13.44 -2.47
CA LYS A 10 -15.87 -12.81 -2.42
C LYS A 10 -16.04 -11.37 -1.91
N ASP A 11 -15.57 -11.12 -0.69
CA ASP A 11 -15.25 -9.78 -0.18
C ASP A 11 -14.04 -9.23 -0.95
N ASP A 12 -14.19 -9.03 -2.26
CA ASP A 12 -13.16 -8.45 -3.11
C ASP A 12 -12.99 -6.97 -2.73
N ILE A 13 -11.75 -6.59 -2.41
CA ILE A 13 -11.41 -5.19 -2.10
C ILE A 13 -11.65 -4.33 -3.34
N LYS A 14 -12.51 -3.31 -3.20
CA LYS A 14 -12.81 -2.37 -4.29
C LYS A 14 -11.59 -1.48 -4.59
N SER A 15 -11.25 -1.35 -5.86
CA SER A 15 -10.10 -0.55 -6.34
C SER A 15 -10.47 0.87 -6.81
N GLN A 16 -11.75 1.25 -6.81
CA GLN A 16 -12.20 2.58 -7.20
C GLN A 16 -13.55 2.94 -6.58
N PHE A 17 -13.80 4.24 -6.40
CA PHE A 17 -15.09 4.77 -5.94
C PHE A 17 -15.34 6.19 -6.47
N GLY A 18 -16.61 6.59 -6.55
CA GLY A 18 -17.02 7.91 -7.00
C GLY A 18 -17.44 8.81 -5.84
N THR A 19 -17.14 10.10 -5.94
CA THR A 19 -17.58 11.16 -5.03
C THR A 19 -18.02 12.38 -5.84
N ARG A 20 -18.46 13.46 -5.17
CA ARG A 20 -18.80 14.74 -5.83
C ARG A 20 -17.65 15.31 -6.66
N GLU A 21 -16.41 15.09 -6.23
CA GLU A 21 -15.21 15.62 -6.88
C GLU A 21 -14.79 14.81 -8.11
N GLY A 22 -15.30 13.58 -8.26
CA GLY A 22 -14.96 12.68 -9.34
C GLY A 22 -14.67 11.25 -8.87
N ILE A 23 -13.87 10.52 -9.67
CA ILE A 23 -13.55 9.11 -9.44
C ILE A 23 -12.17 8.98 -8.81
N TYR A 24 -12.11 8.34 -7.65
CA TYR A 24 -10.88 7.92 -7.00
C TYR A 24 -10.53 6.50 -7.44
N LYS A 25 -9.29 6.29 -7.88
CA LYS A 25 -8.79 5.00 -8.38
C LYS A 25 -7.48 4.61 -7.72
N GLN A 26 -7.38 3.37 -7.28
CA GLN A 26 -6.15 2.78 -6.76
C GLN A 26 -5.16 2.56 -7.91
N MET A 27 -3.99 3.17 -7.80
CA MET A 27 -2.92 3.06 -8.79
C MET A 27 -1.96 1.93 -8.42
N HIS A 28 -2.24 0.70 -8.88
CA HIS A 28 -1.45 -0.49 -8.52
C HIS A 28 0.05 -0.38 -8.84
N LEU A 29 0.42 0.35 -9.90
CA LEU A 29 1.84 0.58 -10.24
C LEU A 29 2.56 1.50 -9.24
N SER A 30 1.80 2.30 -8.48
CA SER A 30 2.30 3.23 -7.46
C SER A 30 2.31 2.63 -6.04
N GLU A 31 2.24 1.30 -5.90
CA GLU A 31 2.28 0.61 -4.62
C GLU A 31 3.69 0.57 -4.00
N TYR A 32 3.76 0.68 -2.66
CA TYR A 32 4.97 0.55 -1.86
C TYR A 32 4.77 -0.57 -0.83
N SER A 33 5.71 -1.50 -0.80
CA SER A 33 5.72 -2.65 0.11
C SER A 33 7.15 -3.16 0.30
N ARG A 34 7.32 -4.22 1.09
CA ARG A 34 8.61 -4.92 1.19
C ARG A 34 9.03 -5.46 -0.19
N PRO A 35 10.33 -5.52 -0.53
CA PRO A 35 10.80 -5.98 -1.84
C PRO A 35 10.28 -7.36 -2.26
N THR A 36 10.12 -8.27 -1.30
CA THR A 36 9.61 -9.62 -1.53
C THR A 36 8.10 -9.68 -1.81
N ARG A 37 7.37 -8.58 -1.57
CA ARG A 37 5.91 -8.46 -1.66
C ARG A 37 5.12 -9.50 -0.87
N ALA A 38 5.76 -10.24 0.03
CA ALA A 38 5.06 -11.23 0.84
C ALA A 38 4.12 -10.52 1.83
N ALA A 39 2.91 -11.05 2.00
CA ALA A 39 1.95 -10.54 2.97
C ALA A 39 2.56 -10.55 4.38
N TYR A 40 2.31 -9.48 5.14
CA TYR A 40 2.74 -9.40 6.53
C TYR A 40 1.69 -10.06 7.43
N ASN A 41 2.05 -11.17 8.08
CA ASN A 41 1.13 -11.96 8.90
C ASN A 41 0.90 -11.42 10.32
N GLY A 42 1.20 -10.13 10.59
CA GLY A 42 0.78 -9.46 11.83
C GLY A 42 1.41 -9.98 13.13
N GLN A 43 2.30 -10.96 13.10
CA GLN A 43 2.79 -11.64 14.31
C GLN A 43 3.62 -10.75 15.23
N ALA A 44 4.16 -9.63 14.75
CA ALA A 44 4.69 -8.58 15.62
C ALA A 44 3.62 -7.50 15.82
N ASN A 45 3.24 -7.30 17.09
CA ASN A 45 2.18 -6.40 17.60
C ASN A 45 2.37 -4.90 17.30
N ALA A 46 3.33 -4.53 16.45
CA ALA A 46 3.56 -3.15 16.07
C ALA A 46 2.73 -2.82 14.81
N PRO A 47 1.86 -1.78 14.85
CA PRO A 47 1.14 -1.34 13.67
C PRO A 47 2.12 -0.83 12.60
N VAL A 48 1.79 -1.07 11.33
CA VAL A 48 2.47 -0.43 10.20
C VAL A 48 2.11 1.04 10.22
N LYS A 49 3.13 1.89 10.32
CA LYS A 49 3.03 3.35 10.24
C LYS A 49 3.73 3.82 8.98
N VAL A 50 3.23 4.91 8.42
CA VAL A 50 3.78 5.56 7.24
C VAL A 50 4.07 7.01 7.57
N SER A 51 5.18 7.52 7.08
CA SER A 51 5.55 8.94 7.19
C SER A 51 6.07 9.44 5.86
N PHE A 52 5.70 10.67 5.52
CA PHE A 52 6.20 11.38 4.35
C PHE A 52 7.08 12.53 4.80
N ILE A 53 8.19 12.74 4.09
CA ILE A 53 9.07 13.87 4.31
C ILE A 53 9.52 14.45 2.98
N ASN A 54 9.55 15.77 2.91
CA ASN A 54 10.17 16.49 1.81
C ASN A 54 11.62 16.79 2.19
N VAL A 55 12.57 16.26 1.41
CA VAL A 55 14.00 16.45 1.59
C VAL A 55 14.46 17.35 0.45
N ASN A 56 14.98 18.53 0.81
CA ASN A 56 15.59 19.43 -0.16
C ASN A 56 16.97 18.88 -0.55
N ASP A 57 17.00 17.85 -1.39
CA ASP A 57 18.21 17.32 -2.00
C ASP A 57 18.24 17.63 -3.51
N ALA A 58 19.43 17.63 -4.09
CA ALA A 58 19.63 17.95 -5.51
C ALA A 58 19.12 16.84 -6.46
N SER A 59 18.35 15.85 -5.97
CA SER A 59 17.95 14.67 -6.74
C SER A 59 16.75 14.90 -7.68
N GLY A 60 16.08 16.05 -7.58
CA GLY A 60 14.88 16.36 -8.37
C GLY A 60 13.61 15.62 -7.93
N TYR A 61 13.72 14.72 -6.95
CA TYR A 61 12.58 14.09 -6.29
C TYR A 61 12.72 14.33 -4.79
N PRO A 62 12.07 15.34 -4.21
CA PRO A 62 12.29 15.69 -2.81
C PRO A 62 11.49 14.79 -1.85
N ASP A 63 10.38 14.21 -2.31
CA ASP A 63 9.50 13.45 -1.42
C ASP A 63 10.05 12.05 -1.12
N ARG A 64 9.99 11.66 0.14
CA ARG A 64 10.39 10.35 0.65
C ARG A 64 9.22 9.73 1.41
N ILE A 65 9.09 8.42 1.29
CA ILE A 65 8.15 7.60 2.07
C ILE A 65 8.96 6.68 3.00
N CYS A 66 8.57 6.68 4.27
CA CYS A 66 9.11 5.80 5.30
C CYS A 66 7.99 4.93 5.86
N PHE A 67 8.20 3.63 6.00
CA PHE A 67 7.25 2.74 6.66
C PHE A 67 7.92 1.56 7.38
N ASN A 68 7.28 1.07 8.44
CA ASN A 68 7.76 -0.09 9.19
C ASN A 68 6.95 -1.35 8.87
N VAL A 69 7.61 -2.51 8.84
CA VAL A 69 6.97 -3.83 8.76
C VAL A 69 7.66 -4.77 9.74
N GLY A 70 7.00 -5.14 10.83
CA GLY A 70 7.60 -5.96 11.89
C GLY A 70 8.84 -5.28 12.48
N ARG A 71 10.03 -5.87 12.27
CA ARG A 71 11.33 -5.34 12.72
C ARG A 71 12.08 -4.57 11.63
N GLU A 72 11.51 -4.45 10.43
CA GLU A 72 12.12 -3.81 9.27
C GLU A 72 11.60 -2.38 9.11
N LEU A 73 12.47 -1.48 8.63
CA LEU A 73 12.13 -0.11 8.28
C LEU A 73 12.58 0.17 6.85
N TYR A 74 11.68 0.73 6.05
CA TYR A 74 11.88 0.98 4.63
C TYR A 74 11.84 2.48 4.34
N PHE A 75 12.74 2.95 3.48
CA PHE A 75 12.85 4.35 3.09
C PHE A 75 13.07 4.44 1.57
N TYR A 76 12.17 5.12 0.86
CA TYR A 76 12.20 5.22 -0.61
C TYR A 76 11.86 6.62 -1.10
N ILE A 77 12.24 6.91 -2.35
CA ILE A 77 11.71 8.05 -3.09
C ILE A 77 10.21 7.84 -3.33
N TYR A 78 9.41 8.83 -2.95
CA TYR A 78 7.98 8.85 -3.25
C TYR A 78 7.73 9.52 -4.61
N LYS A 79 7.21 8.77 -5.57
CA LYS A 79 6.95 9.24 -6.95
C LYS A 79 5.49 9.63 -7.22
N GLY A 80 4.66 9.69 -6.17
CA GLY A 80 3.23 9.94 -6.30
C GLY A 80 2.57 8.91 -7.21
N VAL A 81 1.72 9.39 -8.13
CA VAL A 81 1.00 8.57 -9.14
C VAL A 81 1.86 8.19 -10.35
N ARG A 82 3.15 8.57 -10.39
CA ARG A 82 4.04 8.46 -11.57
C ARG A 82 5.12 7.39 -11.41
N LYS A 83 4.74 6.22 -10.87
CA LYS A 83 5.65 5.07 -10.77
C LYS A 83 5.45 4.12 -11.93
#